data_AF-A0A024VI39-F1
#
_entry.id   AF-A0A024VI39-F1
#
_cell.length_a   1.000
_cell.length_b   1.000
_cell.length_c   1.000
_cell.angle_alpha   90.00
_cell.angle_beta   90.00
_cell.angle_gamma   90.00
#
_symmetry.space_group_name_H-M   'P 1'
#
loop_
_entity.id
_entity.type
_entity.pdbx_description
1 polymer ?
#
loop_
_entity_poly.entity_id
_entity_poly.type
_entity_poly.pdbx_seq_one_letter_code
_entity_poly.pdbx_strand_id
1 'polypeptide(L)' 'MLTILYIYPFFQNVSQLNRKAHKNGIKKPKKHKFMSRKGLDPNFFRNQKYCLKGIQKKKKELKLKAKQEKNN' A
#
# COMPACT_ATOMS: atom_id res chain seq x y z
N MET A 1 -6.64 -26.63 -47.51
CA MET A 1 -7.28 -27.31 -46.35
C MET A 1 -6.22 -27.91 -45.42
N LEU A 2 -5.26 -27.11 -44.92
CA LEU A 2 -4.15 -27.57 -44.06
C LEU A 2 -3.74 -26.49 -43.05
N THR A 3 -4.67 -25.94 -42.28
CA THR A 3 -4.36 -24.90 -41.26
C THR A 3 -5.07 -25.03 -39.91
N ILE A 4 -5.84 -26.09 -39.64
CA ILE A 4 -6.70 -26.10 -38.43
C ILE A 4 -6.23 -27.03 -37.29
N LEU A 5 -5.28 -27.95 -37.47
CA LEU A 5 -5.04 -29.03 -36.48
C LEU A 5 -3.78 -28.93 -35.58
N TYR A 6 -3.06 -27.81 -35.51
CA TYR A 6 -1.98 -27.63 -34.52
C TYR A 6 -2.25 -26.50 -33.52
N ILE A 7 -3.50 -26.40 -33.06
CA ILE A 7 -3.85 -25.63 -31.87
C ILE A 7 -3.80 -26.59 -30.67
N TYR A 8 -2.66 -26.57 -29.95
CA TYR A 8 -2.41 -26.91 -28.53
C TYR A 8 -3.23 -28.02 -27.82
N PRO A 9 -2.55 -28.84 -26.97
CA PRO A 9 -2.49 -28.42 -25.56
C PRO A 9 -1.13 -28.65 -24.88
N PHE A 10 -0.51 -27.52 -24.55
CA PHE A 10 0.50 -27.33 -23.53
C PHE A 10 -0.18 -27.42 -22.16
N PHE A 11 -0.47 -28.62 -21.65
CA PHE A 11 -1.21 -28.71 -20.38
C PHE A 11 -0.94 -29.99 -19.59
N GLN A 12 0.19 -30.09 -18.88
CA GLN A 12 0.41 -31.13 -17.84
C GLN A 12 1.43 -30.76 -16.74
N ASN A 13 1.45 -29.54 -16.20
CA ASN A 13 2.37 -29.22 -15.08
C ASN A 13 1.75 -28.47 -13.89
N VAL A 14 0.43 -28.58 -13.70
CA VAL A 14 -0.28 -27.89 -12.61
C VAL A 14 0.03 -28.51 -11.23
N SER A 15 0.20 -29.83 -11.16
CA SER A 15 0.41 -30.58 -9.89
C SER A 15 1.77 -30.28 -9.24
N GLN A 16 2.82 -30.05 -10.03
CA GLN A 16 4.16 -29.80 -9.54
C GLN A 16 4.31 -28.38 -8.95
N LEU A 17 3.60 -27.40 -9.52
CA LEU A 17 3.62 -26.00 -9.06
C LEU A 17 2.98 -25.86 -7.68
N ASN A 18 1.84 -26.53 -7.45
CA ASN A 18 1.17 -26.55 -6.15
C ASN A 18 2.10 -27.06 -5.04
N ARG A 19 2.73 -28.21 -5.25
CA ARG A 19 3.69 -28.79 -4.29
C ARG A 19 4.85 -27.83 -3.98
N LYS A 20 5.39 -27.15 -5.00
CA LYS A 20 6.49 -26.19 -4.86
C LYS A 20 6.05 -24.93 -4.09
N ALA A 21 4.86 -24.40 -4.35
CA ALA A 21 4.32 -23.23 -3.65
C ALA A 21 4.07 -23.50 -2.15
N HIS A 22 3.68 -24.72 -1.80
CA HIS A 22 3.45 -25.11 -0.42
C HIS A 22 4.73 -25.43 0.36
N LYS A 23 5.88 -25.69 -0.29
CA LYS A 23 7.16 -25.93 0.42
C LYS A 23 7.53 -24.82 1.41
N ASN A 24 7.29 -23.57 1.04
CA ASN A 24 7.54 -22.38 1.88
C ASN A 24 6.26 -21.74 2.44
N GLY A 25 5.11 -22.37 2.17
CA GLY A 25 3.77 -21.84 2.42
C GLY A 25 3.41 -20.66 1.50
N ILE A 26 2.14 -20.60 1.09
CA ILE A 26 1.61 -19.48 0.32
C ILE A 26 1.53 -18.25 1.23
N LYS A 27 2.47 -17.31 1.05
CA LYS A 27 2.54 -16.10 1.88
C LYS A 27 1.36 -15.17 1.58
N LYS A 28 0.68 -14.72 2.62
CA LYS A 28 -0.36 -13.69 2.52
C LYS A 28 0.30 -12.30 2.55
N PRO A 29 -0.30 -11.28 1.92
CA PRO A 29 0.19 -9.92 2.03
C PRO A 29 0.12 -9.43 3.49
N LYS A 30 1.11 -8.66 3.91
CA LYS A 30 1.14 -8.06 5.24
C LYS A 30 0.08 -6.97 5.33
N LYS A 31 -0.74 -6.99 6.38
CA LYS A 31 -1.70 -5.92 6.67
C LYS A 31 -0.99 -4.79 7.41
N HIS A 32 -0.71 -3.70 6.71
CA HIS A 32 -0.21 -2.46 7.32
C HIS A 32 -1.38 -1.60 7.78
N LYS A 33 -1.23 -0.88 8.91
CA LYS A 33 -2.29 -0.02 9.47
C LYS A 33 -2.70 1.10 8.51
N PHE A 34 -1.77 1.62 7.70
CA PHE A 34 -2.00 2.71 6.77
C PHE A 34 -1.57 2.30 5.37
N MET A 35 -2.50 2.38 4.42
CA MET A 35 -2.24 2.14 3.00
C MET A 35 -1.79 3.42 2.30
N SER A 36 -1.19 3.28 1.12
CA SER A 36 -0.91 4.42 0.24
C SER A 36 -2.20 5.11 -0.18
N ARG A 37 -2.17 6.45 -0.29
CA ARG A 37 -3.29 7.28 -0.77
C ARG A 37 -3.29 7.52 -2.28
N LYS A 38 -2.32 6.93 -3.01
CA LYS A 38 -2.19 7.09 -4.47
C LYS A 38 -3.38 6.39 -5.15
N GLY A 39 -4.11 7.13 -5.99
CA GLY A 39 -5.31 6.64 -6.69
C GLY A 39 -6.61 6.74 -5.91
N LEU A 40 -6.60 7.34 -4.71
CA LEU A 40 -7.82 7.72 -3.98
C LEU A 40 -8.25 9.15 -4.36
N ASP A 41 -9.41 9.61 -3.86
CA ASP A 41 -9.98 10.92 -4.20
C ASP A 41 -8.97 12.08 -4.02
N PRO A 42 -8.53 12.72 -5.12
CA PRO A 42 -7.53 13.78 -5.06
C PRO A 42 -8.03 15.01 -4.30
N ASN A 43 -9.33 15.34 -4.35
CA ASN A 43 -9.86 16.57 -3.75
C ASN A 43 -9.92 16.45 -2.23
N PHE A 44 -10.49 15.35 -1.73
CA PHE A 44 -10.55 15.07 -0.30
C PHE A 44 -9.16 15.00 0.34
N PHE A 45 -8.22 14.28 -0.27
CA PHE A 45 -6.89 14.11 0.31
C PHE A 45 -6.01 15.37 0.21
N ARG A 46 -6.25 16.26 -0.77
CA ARG A 46 -5.64 17.60 -0.81
C ARG A 46 -6.14 18.46 0.35
N ASN A 47 -7.45 18.47 0.61
CA ASN A 47 -8.00 19.18 1.76
C ASN A 47 -7.46 18.63 3.09
N GLN A 48 -7.48 17.30 3.27
CA GLN A 48 -6.93 16.65 4.46
C GLN A 48 -5.46 17.01 4.68
N LYS A 49 -4.66 17.09 3.61
CA LYS A 49 -3.26 17.53 3.67
C LYS A 49 -3.13 18.96 4.21
N TYR A 50 -3.96 19.89 3.76
CA TYR A 50 -3.94 21.27 4.25
C TYR A 50 -4.38 21.38 5.72
N CYS A 51 -5.42 20.64 6.13
CA CYS A 51 -5.84 20.56 7.53
C CYS A 51 -4.70 20.04 8.43
N LEU A 52 -4.05 18.94 8.04
CA LEU A 52 -2.93 18.36 8.79
C LEU A 52 -1.75 19.34 8.90
N LYS A 53 -1.45 20.08 7.83
CA LYS A 53 -0.41 21.13 7.85
C LYS A 53 -0.74 22.25 8.85
N GLY A 54 -2.01 22.67 8.91
CA GLY A 54 -2.50 23.64 9.89
C GLY A 54 -2.38 23.14 11.33
N ILE A 55 -2.80 21.90 11.59
CA ILE A 55 -2.68 21.25 12.91
C ILE A 55 -1.21 21.16 13.33
N GLN A 56 -0.31 20.77 12.41
CA GLN A 56 1.12 20.67 12.68
C GLN A 56 1.73 22.04 13.03
N LYS A 57 1.33 23.11 12.35
CA LYS A 57 1.78 24.48 12.64
C LYS A 57 1.35 24.89 14.06
N LYS A 58 0.06 24.75 14.41
CA LYS A 58 -0.43 25.05 15.76
C LYS A 58 0.28 24.23 16.83
N LYS A 59 0.48 22.93 16.59
CA LYS A 59 1.22 22.06 17.52
C LYS A 59 2.66 22.54 17.73
N LYS A 60 3.32 23.05 16.69
CA LYS A 60 4.69 23.60 16.79
C LYS A 60 4.70 24.89 17.61
N GLU A 61 3.76 25.81 17.37
CA GLU A 61 3.63 27.06 18.13
C GLU A 61 3.38 26.80 19.61
N LEU A 62 2.45 25.90 19.94
CA LEU A 62 2.17 25.50 21.32
C LEU A 62 3.40 24.92 22.00
N LYS A 63 4.15 24.05 21.31
CA LYS A 63 5.41 23.50 21.83
C LYS A 63 6.47 24.57 22.06
N LEU A 64 6.56 25.57 21.18
CA LEU A 64 7.53 26.65 21.32
C LEU A 64 7.19 27.53 22.52
N LYS A 65 5.92 27.90 22.70
CA LYS A 65 5.45 28.65 23.87
C LYS A 65 5.73 27.91 25.16
N ALA A 66 5.34 26.63 25.23
CA ALA A 66 5.63 25.79 26.40
C ALA A 66 7.14 25.61 26.67
N LYS A 67 7.99 25.76 25.65
CA LYS A 67 9.45 25.76 25.83
C LYS A 67 9.96 27.11 26.36
N GLN A 68 9.41 28.23 25.87
CA GLN A 68 9.73 29.57 26.38
C GLN A 68 9.34 29.70 27.85
N GLU A 69 8.16 29.22 28.22
CA GLU A 69 7.65 29.20 29.60
C GLU A 69 8.52 28.35 30.55
N LYS A 70 9.20 27.31 30.06
CA LYS A 70 10.12 26.49 30.86
C LYS A 70 11.52 27.07 30.98
N ASN A 71 11.90 27.94 30.05
CA ASN A 71 13.24 28.52 29.98
C ASN A 71 13.34 29.84 30.76
N ASN A 72 12.22 30.50 31.00
CA ASN A 72 12.07 31.62 31.92
C ASN A 72 11.81 31.11 33.34
#